data_AF-A0A495A2W0-F1
#
_entry.id   AF-A0A495A2W0-F1
#
_cell.length_a   1.000
_cell.length_b   1.000
_cell.length_c   1.000
_cell.angle_alpha   90.00
_cell.angle_beta   90.00
_cell.angle_gamma   90.00
#
_symmetry.space_group_name_H-M   'P 1'
#
loop_
_entity.id
_entity.type
_entity.pdbx_description
1 polymer ?
#
loop_
_entity_poly.entity_id
_entity_poly.type
_entity_poly.pdbx_seq_one_letter_code
_entity_poly.pdbx_strand_id
1 'polypeptide(L)'
;MGFFGEYRATRRDERELGEGVWRRAHDRFKRGLDRYHQILESVRDPELRAAAVPLANELADLLPRVRAVCMEAHGRAPSQTQDIPHSTSGYLSDVHRQLSRAGNAMAQTAEALTMARFTAQGTGHAGPAGAPGTPARNSPTRPVAGADAAGAPEHPESSSAGVGSIRRRSAVVAEYVAAAEELMASHASSRF
;
A
#
# COMPACT_ATOMS: atom_id res chain seq x y z
N MET A 1 19.77 13.03 -7.49
CA MET A 1 21.01 12.24 -7.64
C MET A 1 20.88 10.99 -6.78
N GLY A 2 20.51 9.82 -7.35
CA GLY A 2 20.29 8.59 -6.55
C GLY A 2 19.90 7.31 -7.31
N PHE A 3 19.49 7.37 -8.59
CA PHE A 3 18.93 6.22 -9.32
C PHE A 3 19.89 5.04 -9.62
N PHE A 4 21.22 5.26 -9.66
CA PHE A 4 22.18 4.20 -10.02
C PHE A 4 22.56 3.28 -8.85
N GLY A 5 22.33 3.69 -7.60
CA GLY A 5 22.58 2.88 -6.41
C GLY A 5 21.49 1.83 -6.18
N GLU A 6 20.21 2.26 -6.29
CA GLU A 6 19.03 1.42 -6.09
C GLU A 6 18.94 0.25 -7.08
N TYR A 7 19.36 0.49 -8.34
CA TYR A 7 19.36 -0.51 -9.40
C TYR A 7 20.44 -1.58 -9.20
N ARG A 8 21.61 -1.19 -8.67
CA ARG A 8 22.69 -2.13 -8.30
C ARG A 8 22.36 -2.89 -7.02
N ALA A 9 21.72 -2.26 -6.04
CA ALA A 9 21.19 -2.94 -4.87
C ALA A 9 20.17 -4.00 -5.30
N THR A 10 19.19 -3.65 -6.13
CA THR A 10 18.20 -4.60 -6.69
C THR A 10 18.85 -5.79 -7.42
N ARG A 11 19.86 -5.56 -8.28
CA ARG A 11 20.59 -6.64 -8.99
C ARG A 11 21.46 -7.50 -8.08
N ARG A 12 22.01 -6.92 -7.01
CA ARG A 12 22.76 -7.65 -5.98
C ARG A 12 21.82 -8.54 -5.18
N ASP A 13 20.62 -8.07 -4.90
CA ASP A 13 19.56 -8.80 -4.16
C ASP A 13 19.06 -10.00 -4.96
N GLU A 14 18.88 -9.82 -6.27
CA GLU A 14 18.53 -10.89 -7.20
C GLU A 14 19.59 -12.00 -7.24
N ARG A 15 20.87 -11.67 -6.99
CA ARG A 15 21.98 -12.63 -6.92
C ARG A 15 22.14 -13.28 -5.55
N GLU A 16 21.83 -12.58 -4.46
CA GLU A 16 22.07 -13.04 -3.09
C GLU A 16 20.95 -13.92 -2.51
N LEU A 17 19.69 -13.79 -2.99
CA LEU A 17 18.53 -14.53 -2.46
C LEU A 17 18.22 -15.86 -3.20
N GLY A 18 18.87 -16.13 -4.34
CA GLY A 18 18.63 -17.32 -5.18
C GLY A 18 17.20 -17.38 -5.75
N GLU A 19 16.74 -18.52 -6.29
CA GLU A 19 15.39 -18.68 -6.88
C GLU A 19 14.31 -19.19 -5.89
N GLY A 20 14.61 -19.21 -4.60
CA GLY A 20 13.80 -19.88 -3.59
C GLY A 20 12.63 -19.07 -3.01
N VAL A 21 12.01 -19.64 -1.97
CA VAL A 21 10.84 -19.06 -1.27
C VAL A 21 11.07 -17.65 -0.75
N TRP A 22 12.28 -17.36 -0.26
CA TRP A 22 12.66 -16.07 0.30
C TRP A 22 12.70 -14.95 -0.74
N ARG A 23 13.22 -15.22 -1.94
CA ARG A 23 13.16 -14.28 -3.07
C ARG A 23 11.72 -13.98 -3.45
N ARG A 24 10.87 -15.01 -3.51
CA ARG A 24 9.45 -14.84 -3.88
C ARG A 24 8.67 -14.03 -2.83
N ALA A 25 8.98 -14.20 -1.55
CA ALA A 25 8.40 -13.39 -0.47
C ALA A 25 8.79 -11.92 -0.61
N HIS A 26 10.09 -11.65 -0.82
CA HIS A 26 10.61 -10.29 -1.08
C HIS A 26 9.99 -9.66 -2.33
N ASP A 27 9.98 -10.36 -3.47
CA ASP A 27 9.40 -9.89 -4.72
C ASP A 27 7.91 -9.55 -4.59
N ARG A 28 7.15 -10.32 -3.80
CA ARG A 28 5.74 -10.05 -3.55
C ARG A 28 5.55 -8.74 -2.78
N PHE A 29 6.35 -8.50 -1.75
CA PHE A 29 6.31 -7.25 -1.00
C PHE A 29 6.67 -6.06 -1.90
N LYS A 30 7.79 -6.16 -2.62
CA LYS A 30 8.26 -5.15 -3.56
C LYS A 30 7.21 -4.80 -4.61
N ARG A 31 6.60 -5.81 -5.25
CA ARG A 31 5.52 -5.60 -6.23
C ARG A 31 4.30 -4.89 -5.64
N GLY A 32 3.99 -5.17 -4.37
CA GLY A 32 2.97 -4.43 -3.64
C GLY A 32 3.33 -2.95 -3.56
N LEU A 33 4.53 -2.64 -3.06
CA LEU A 33 5.03 -1.27 -2.89
C LEU A 33 5.08 -0.51 -4.23
N ASP A 34 5.60 -1.12 -5.28
CA ASP A 34 5.65 -0.54 -6.63
C ASP A 34 4.24 -0.17 -7.11
N ARG A 35 3.25 -1.05 -6.88
CA ARG A 35 1.84 -0.75 -7.19
C ARG A 35 1.31 0.42 -6.37
N TYR A 36 1.65 0.50 -5.08
CA TYR A 36 1.25 1.64 -4.23
C TYR A 36 1.78 2.95 -4.79
N HIS A 37 3.06 3.02 -5.14
CA HIS A 37 3.67 4.21 -5.77
C HIS A 37 3.01 4.55 -7.11
N GLN A 38 2.78 3.56 -7.97
CA GLN A 38 2.08 3.77 -9.24
C GLN A 38 0.69 4.38 -9.05
N ILE A 39 -0.07 3.90 -8.05
CA ILE A 39 -1.40 4.46 -7.74
C ILE A 39 -1.24 5.88 -7.20
N LEU A 40 -0.28 6.12 -6.30
CA LEU A 40 -0.01 7.43 -5.70
C LEU A 40 0.29 8.50 -6.76
N GLU A 41 1.10 8.17 -7.77
CA GLU A 41 1.39 9.05 -8.91
C GLU A 41 0.12 9.46 -9.66
N SER A 42 -0.88 8.58 -9.71
CA SER A 42 -2.17 8.82 -10.38
C SER A 42 -3.20 9.58 -9.52
N VAL A 43 -2.97 9.76 -8.21
CA VAL A 43 -3.88 10.47 -7.30
C VAL A 43 -3.88 11.95 -7.65
N ARG A 44 -5.03 12.52 -8.04
CA ARG A 44 -5.17 13.94 -8.39
C ARG A 44 -5.51 14.84 -7.20
N ASP A 45 -6.16 14.28 -6.18
CA ASP A 45 -6.55 15.01 -4.98
C ASP A 45 -5.31 15.39 -4.13
N PRO A 46 -5.03 16.69 -3.94
CA PRO A 46 -3.88 17.15 -3.16
C PRO A 46 -3.91 16.69 -1.70
N GLU A 47 -5.08 16.61 -1.07
CA GLU A 47 -5.21 16.23 0.34
C GLU A 47 -4.90 14.75 0.54
N LEU A 48 -5.52 13.88 -0.25
CA LEU A 48 -5.22 12.45 -0.25
C LEU A 48 -3.75 12.19 -0.59
N ARG A 49 -3.17 12.93 -1.54
CA ARG A 49 -1.75 12.81 -1.89
C ARG A 49 -0.86 13.21 -0.72
N ALA A 50 -1.12 14.36 -0.08
CA ALA A 50 -0.35 14.83 1.07
C ALA A 50 -0.40 13.84 2.25
N ALA A 51 -1.51 13.14 2.44
CA ALA A 51 -1.65 12.11 3.46
C ALA A 51 -1.00 10.77 3.08
N ALA A 52 -0.99 10.39 1.80
CA ALA A 52 -0.47 9.11 1.33
C ALA A 52 1.06 9.10 1.11
N VAL A 53 1.67 10.25 0.80
CA VAL A 53 3.13 10.35 0.61
C VAL A 53 3.94 9.93 1.85
N PRO A 54 3.62 10.37 3.08
CA PRO A 54 4.32 9.89 4.28
C PRO A 54 4.21 8.37 4.45
N LEU A 55 3.03 7.80 4.17
CA LEU A 55 2.82 6.36 4.25
C LEU A 55 3.63 5.58 3.19
N ALA A 56 3.81 6.14 1.99
CA ALA A 56 4.72 5.56 0.99
C ALA A 56 6.16 5.49 1.52
N ASN A 57 6.65 6.56 2.15
CA ASN A 57 8.00 6.60 2.70
C ASN A 57 8.16 5.57 3.82
N GLU A 58 7.21 5.50 4.76
CA GLU A 58 7.21 4.50 5.83
C GLU A 58 7.23 3.07 5.28
N LEU A 59 6.42 2.78 4.24
CA LEU A 59 6.40 1.46 3.59
C LEU A 59 7.69 1.17 2.81
N ALA A 60 8.32 2.18 2.22
CA ALA A 60 9.60 2.05 1.55
C ALA A 60 10.74 1.73 2.53
N ASP A 61 10.71 2.32 3.72
CA ASP A 61 11.67 2.04 4.80
C ASP A 61 11.57 0.60 5.33
N LEU A 62 10.43 -0.08 5.13
CA LEU A 62 10.27 -1.50 5.46
C LEU A 62 10.91 -2.44 4.43
N LEU A 63 11.12 -2.00 3.19
CA LEU A 63 11.66 -2.88 2.14
C LEU A 63 13.08 -3.38 2.46
N PRO A 64 14.05 -2.52 2.87
CA PRO A 64 15.37 -2.98 3.31
C PRO A 64 15.32 -3.95 4.51
N ARG A 65 14.34 -3.79 5.40
CA ARG A 65 14.13 -4.66 6.56
C ARG A 65 13.64 -6.06 6.15
N VAL A 66 12.61 -6.12 5.30
CA VAL A 66 12.13 -7.38 4.70
C VAL A 66 13.26 -8.11 3.97
N ARG A 67 14.07 -7.37 3.21
CA ARG A 67 15.26 -7.90 2.53
C ARG A 67 16.25 -8.53 3.51
N ALA A 68 16.57 -7.83 4.61
CA ALA A 68 17.49 -8.34 5.62
C ALA A 68 16.99 -9.65 6.24
N VAL A 69 15.71 -9.72 6.62
CA VAL A 69 15.06 -10.94 7.13
C VAL A 69 15.16 -12.09 6.11
N CYS A 70 14.82 -11.83 4.85
CA CYS A 70 14.90 -12.84 3.79
C CYS A 70 16.33 -13.34 3.56
N MET A 71 17.32 -12.45 3.57
CA MET A 71 18.74 -12.83 3.42
C MET A 71 19.23 -13.67 4.58
N GLU A 72 18.89 -13.27 5.80
CA GLU A 72 19.29 -14.00 6.99
C GLU A 72 18.63 -15.39 7.03
N ALA A 73 17.34 -15.47 6.69
CA ALA A 73 16.63 -16.74 6.58
C ALA A 73 17.23 -17.64 5.48
N HIS A 74 17.59 -17.07 4.32
CA HIS A 74 18.26 -17.80 3.24
C HIS A 74 19.65 -18.30 3.65
N GLY A 75 20.43 -17.49 4.37
CA GLY A 75 21.75 -17.90 4.88
C GLY A 75 21.66 -19.03 5.91
N ARG A 76 20.57 -19.11 6.69
CA ARG A 76 20.33 -20.20 7.64
C ARG A 76 19.80 -21.47 6.99
N ALA A 77 18.96 -21.33 5.98
CA ALA A 77 18.39 -22.45 5.24
C ALA A 77 18.26 -22.09 3.75
N PRO A 78 19.30 -22.38 2.95
CA PRO A 78 19.30 -22.07 1.54
C PRO A 78 18.25 -22.93 0.82
N SER A 79 17.20 -22.30 0.33
CA SER A 79 16.16 -22.95 -0.48
C SER A 79 16.44 -22.73 -1.95
N GLN A 80 16.56 -23.80 -2.74
CA GLN A 80 16.58 -23.75 -4.21
C GLN A 80 15.23 -24.12 -4.84
N THR A 81 14.27 -24.54 -4.01
CA THR A 81 12.92 -24.99 -4.40
C THR A 81 11.86 -24.12 -3.70
N GLN A 82 10.60 -24.26 -4.10
CA GLN A 82 9.45 -23.61 -3.45
C GLN A 82 9.10 -24.19 -2.08
N ASP A 83 9.84 -25.21 -1.62
CA ASP A 83 9.64 -25.80 -0.31
C ASP A 83 10.32 -24.97 0.77
N ILE A 84 9.56 -24.71 1.82
CA ILE A 84 10.07 -24.04 3.02
C ILE A 84 10.98 -25.06 3.74
N PRO A 85 12.26 -24.72 3.99
CA PRO A 85 13.15 -25.62 4.70
C PRO A 85 12.60 -25.97 6.10
N HIS A 86 12.60 -27.25 6.43
CA HIS A 86 12.24 -27.71 7.77
C HIS A 86 13.31 -27.21 8.75
N SER A 87 12.90 -26.42 9.73
CA SER A 87 13.74 -26.07 10.88
C SER A 87 13.29 -26.90 12.08
N THR A 88 14.23 -27.27 12.95
CA THR A 88 13.97 -28.09 14.14
C THR A 88 12.85 -27.55 15.03
N SER A 89 12.66 -26.23 15.08
CA SER A 89 11.57 -25.57 15.81
C SER A 89 10.43 -25.03 14.93
N GLY A 90 10.48 -25.23 13.60
CA GLY A 90 9.47 -24.70 12.67
C GLY A 90 9.52 -23.19 12.43
N TYR A 91 10.38 -22.45 13.14
CA TYR A 91 10.42 -20.98 13.11
C TYR A 91 10.59 -20.37 11.71
N LEU A 92 11.31 -21.02 10.79
CA LEU A 92 11.45 -20.54 9.41
C LEU A 92 10.12 -20.55 8.66
N SER A 93 9.24 -21.51 8.96
CA SER A 93 7.87 -21.54 8.44
C SER A 93 7.06 -20.35 8.96
N ASP A 94 7.21 -20.03 10.25
CA ASP A 94 6.55 -18.87 10.86
C ASP A 94 7.07 -17.55 10.29
N VAL A 95 8.38 -17.40 10.10
CA VAL A 95 8.98 -16.23 9.44
C VAL A 95 8.43 -16.09 8.01
N HIS A 96 8.43 -17.16 7.23
CA HIS A 96 7.86 -17.14 5.87
C HIS A 96 6.36 -16.78 5.89
N ARG A 97 5.61 -17.27 6.87
CA ARG A 97 4.19 -16.95 7.05
C ARG A 97 3.98 -15.47 7.37
N GLN A 98 4.79 -14.88 8.25
CA GLN A 98 4.71 -13.46 8.54
C GLN A 98 5.10 -12.61 7.33
N LEU A 99 6.15 -12.98 6.59
CA LEU A 99 6.52 -12.30 5.34
C LEU A 99 5.42 -12.38 4.28
N SER A 100 4.76 -13.53 4.16
CA SER A 100 3.62 -13.71 3.25
C SER A 100 2.44 -12.82 3.65
N ARG A 101 2.16 -12.70 4.95
CA ARG A 101 1.14 -11.80 5.49
C ARG A 101 1.49 -10.34 5.26
N ALA A 102 2.74 -9.94 5.47
CA ALA A 102 3.24 -8.60 5.17
C ALA A 102 3.01 -8.26 3.69
N GLY A 103 3.37 -9.17 2.77
CA GLY A 103 3.14 -8.97 1.34
C GLY A 103 1.66 -8.83 0.97
N ASN A 104 0.78 -9.65 1.55
CA ASN A 104 -0.67 -9.55 1.33
C ASN A 104 -1.28 -8.28 1.94
N ALA A 105 -0.82 -7.87 3.12
CA ALA A 105 -1.23 -6.62 3.75
C ALA A 105 -0.75 -5.41 2.92
N MET A 106 0.42 -5.51 2.29
CA MET A 106 0.92 -4.48 1.39
C MET A 106 -0.03 -4.34 0.18
N ALA A 107 -0.37 -5.44 -0.47
CA ALA A 107 -1.32 -5.43 -1.59
C ALA A 107 -2.67 -4.80 -1.20
N GLN A 108 -3.21 -5.14 -0.02
CA GLN A 108 -4.43 -4.53 0.50
C GLN A 108 -4.29 -3.03 0.80
N THR A 109 -3.09 -2.57 1.19
CA THR A 109 -2.81 -1.14 1.40
C THR A 109 -2.85 -0.38 0.07
N ALA A 110 -2.31 -0.96 -1.01
CA ALA A 110 -2.44 -0.41 -2.36
C ALA A 110 -3.90 -0.40 -2.87
N GLU A 111 -4.66 -1.45 -2.59
CA GLU A 111 -6.09 -1.50 -2.92
C GLU A 111 -6.89 -0.43 -2.15
N ALA A 112 -6.60 -0.22 -0.87
CA ALA A 112 -7.22 0.83 -0.07
C ALA A 112 -6.93 2.22 -0.61
N LEU A 113 -5.69 2.49 -1.05
CA LEU A 113 -5.34 3.75 -1.73
C LEU A 113 -6.13 3.91 -3.04
N THR A 114 -6.28 2.84 -3.81
CA THR A 114 -7.09 2.84 -5.03
C THR A 114 -8.54 3.22 -4.72
N MET A 115 -9.15 2.63 -3.69
CA MET A 115 -10.53 2.95 -3.30
C MET A 115 -10.66 4.40 -2.83
N ALA A 116 -9.75 4.88 -1.97
CA ALA A 116 -9.72 6.26 -1.52
C ALA A 116 -9.62 7.24 -2.70
N ARG A 117 -8.80 6.92 -3.71
CA ARG A 117 -8.69 7.73 -4.94
C ARG A 117 -10.02 7.80 -5.69
N PHE A 118 -10.79 6.70 -5.77
CA PHE A 118 -12.05 6.69 -6.50
C PHE A 118 -13.15 7.43 -5.74
N THR A 119 -13.18 7.30 -4.41
CA THR A 119 -14.08 8.08 -3.56
C THR A 119 -13.83 9.59 -3.71
N ALA A 120 -12.56 10.02 -3.72
CA ALA A 120 -12.19 11.42 -3.92
C ALA A 120 -12.49 11.95 -5.34
N GLN A 121 -12.59 11.08 -6.35
CA GLN A 121 -12.95 11.46 -7.72
C GLN A 121 -14.48 11.44 -7.96
N GLY A 122 -15.20 10.51 -7.32
CA GLY A 122 -16.65 10.36 -7.46
C GLY A 122 -17.43 11.57 -6.94
N THR A 123 -16.85 12.34 -6.03
CA THR A 123 -17.39 13.62 -5.53
C THR A 123 -17.18 14.78 -6.51
N GLY A 124 -16.27 14.65 -7.49
CA GLY A 124 -16.00 15.66 -8.52
C GLY A 124 -16.86 15.53 -9.79
N HIS A 125 -17.67 14.47 -9.92
CA HIS A 125 -18.52 14.23 -11.09
C HIS A 125 -20.02 14.42 -10.82
N ALA A 126 -20.39 15.39 -9.99
CA ALA A 126 -21.73 15.97 -10.04
C ALA A 126 -21.85 16.88 -11.29
N GLY A 127 -21.75 16.29 -12.49
CA GLY A 127 -22.14 16.94 -13.73
C GLY A 127 -23.68 17.03 -13.80
N PRO A 128 -24.24 18.08 -14.42
CA PRO A 128 -25.66 18.38 -14.32
C PRO A 128 -26.50 17.26 -14.94
N ALA A 129 -27.56 16.88 -14.24
CA ALA A 129 -28.62 16.03 -14.77
C ALA A 129 -29.21 16.67 -16.03
N GLY A 130 -28.74 16.23 -17.20
CA GLY A 130 -29.23 16.66 -18.50
C GLY A 130 -29.97 15.52 -19.19
N ALA A 131 -31.29 15.41 -18.95
CA ALA A 131 -32.32 14.91 -19.87
C ALA A 131 -33.69 14.96 -19.17
N PRO A 132 -34.83 15.21 -19.86
CA PRO A 132 -35.06 14.92 -21.27
C PRO A 132 -35.58 16.10 -22.11
N GLY A 133 -35.24 16.10 -23.41
CA GLY A 133 -35.83 17.00 -24.38
C GLY A 133 -37.28 16.60 -24.70
N THR A 134 -38.22 17.49 -24.45
CA THR A 134 -39.53 17.54 -25.11
C THR A 134 -39.85 19.02 -25.36
N PRO A 135 -40.13 19.47 -26.58
CA PRO A 135 -40.34 20.89 -26.85
C PRO A 135 -41.83 21.24 -26.73
N ALA A 136 -42.19 22.14 -25.81
CA ALA A 136 -43.50 22.78 -25.81
C ALA A 136 -43.43 24.25 -25.36
N ARG A 137 -43.57 25.13 -26.36
CA ARG A 137 -44.20 26.47 -26.42
C ARG A 137 -44.44 27.31 -25.15
N ASN A 138 -44.02 28.58 -25.33
CA ASN A 138 -44.69 29.86 -24.98
C ASN A 138 -44.50 30.49 -23.58
N SER A 139 -43.85 31.67 -23.63
CA SER A 139 -43.69 32.85 -22.74
C SER A 139 -44.93 33.31 -21.91
N PRO A 140 -44.88 34.39 -21.06
CA PRO A 140 -43.80 35.10 -20.33
C PRO A 140 -44.12 35.53 -18.84
N THR A 141 -43.13 36.19 -18.18
CA THR A 141 -43.18 37.17 -17.04
C THR A 141 -43.53 36.77 -15.59
N ARG A 142 -42.60 36.91 -14.62
CA ARG A 142 -42.30 38.06 -13.70
C ARG A 142 -41.38 37.59 -12.53
N PRO A 143 -40.69 38.50 -11.80
CA PRO A 143 -39.60 38.17 -10.88
C PRO A 143 -40.07 38.01 -9.43
N VAL A 144 -39.33 37.24 -8.63
CA VAL A 144 -39.41 37.28 -7.16
C VAL A 144 -38.01 37.18 -6.56
N ALA A 145 -37.81 38.00 -5.53
CA ALA A 145 -36.57 38.26 -4.83
C ALA A 145 -36.19 37.14 -3.85
N GLY A 146 -34.88 37.03 -3.62
CA GLY A 146 -34.25 36.81 -2.30
C GLY A 146 -34.55 35.51 -1.56
N ALA A 147 -33.56 34.62 -1.52
CA ALA A 147 -33.30 33.77 -0.35
C ALA A 147 -31.85 33.28 -0.40
N ASP A 148 -31.02 33.90 0.43
CA ASP A 148 -29.91 33.32 1.18
C ASP A 148 -29.02 32.29 0.49
N ALA A 149 -27.91 32.80 -0.04
CA ALA A 149 -26.68 32.05 -0.17
C ALA A 149 -26.01 31.94 1.22
N ALA A 150 -26.17 30.81 1.90
CA ALA A 150 -25.22 30.34 2.91
C ALA A 150 -25.55 28.90 3.32
N GLY A 151 -24.63 27.98 3.04
CA GLY A 151 -24.73 26.60 3.51
C GLY A 151 -24.14 25.60 2.53
N ALA A 152 -22.89 25.76 2.14
CA ALA A 152 -22.12 24.64 1.63
C ALA A 152 -21.95 23.65 2.78
N PRO A 153 -22.30 22.36 2.65
CA PRO A 153 -21.92 21.38 3.64
C PRO A 153 -20.41 21.15 3.54
N GLU A 154 -19.73 21.31 4.67
CA GLU A 154 -18.35 20.90 4.87
C GLU A 154 -18.23 19.40 4.55
N HIS A 155 -17.27 19.02 3.70
CA HIS A 155 -17.02 17.61 3.41
C HIS A 155 -15.55 17.16 3.63
N PRO A 156 -15.02 17.26 4.87
CA PRO A 156 -13.76 16.62 5.26
C PRO A 156 -13.92 15.11 5.57
N GLU A 157 -15.13 14.60 5.82
CA GLU A 157 -15.32 13.27 6.41
C GLU A 157 -14.97 12.10 5.46
N SER A 158 -15.32 12.19 4.17
CA SER A 158 -15.15 11.08 3.21
C SER A 158 -13.68 10.84 2.83
N SER A 159 -12.91 11.93 2.64
CA SER A 159 -11.45 11.85 2.43
C SER A 159 -10.74 11.35 3.69
N SER A 160 -11.18 11.77 4.89
CA SER A 160 -10.61 11.32 6.16
C SER A 160 -10.80 9.82 6.41
N ALA A 161 -11.96 9.26 6.02
CA ALA A 161 -12.25 7.84 6.14
C ALA A 161 -11.36 6.98 5.23
N GLY A 162 -11.12 7.44 3.99
CA GLY A 162 -10.18 6.80 3.06
C GLY A 162 -8.75 6.77 3.61
N VAL A 163 -8.26 7.91 4.11
CA VAL A 163 -6.92 8.03 4.70
C VAL A 163 -6.77 7.14 5.95
N GLY A 164 -7.76 7.12 6.85
CA GLY A 164 -7.75 6.26 8.03
C GLY A 164 -7.68 4.77 7.68
N SER A 165 -8.35 4.37 6.61
CA SER A 165 -8.34 3.01 6.06
C SER A 165 -6.95 2.60 5.55
N ILE A 166 -6.23 3.52 4.90
CA ILE A 166 -4.86 3.28 4.39
C ILE A 166 -3.88 3.17 5.57
N ARG A 167 -3.95 4.11 6.52
CA ARG A 167 -3.06 4.14 7.71
C ARG A 167 -3.20 2.88 8.56
N ARG A 168 -4.42 2.39 8.78
CA ARG A 168 -4.64 1.15 9.53
C ARG A 168 -3.96 -0.03 8.85
N ARG A 169 -4.04 -0.12 7.52
CA ARG A 169 -3.44 -1.24 6.78
C ARG A 169 -1.93 -1.13 6.70
N SER A 170 -1.36 0.07 6.55
CA SER A 170 0.10 0.26 6.60
C SER A 170 0.68 -0.13 7.97
N ALA A 171 -0.02 0.17 9.06
CA ALA A 171 0.37 -0.29 10.40
C ALA A 171 0.44 -1.83 10.49
N VAL A 172 -0.56 -2.53 9.95
CA VAL A 172 -0.57 -4.01 9.90
C VAL A 172 0.60 -4.56 9.07
N VAL A 173 1.02 -3.87 7.99
CA VAL A 173 2.23 -4.24 7.24
C VAL A 173 3.45 -4.17 8.16
N ALA A 174 3.63 -3.07 8.88
CA ALA A 174 4.75 -2.87 9.80
C ALA A 174 4.77 -3.92 10.93
N GLU A 175 3.61 -4.26 11.49
CA GLU A 175 3.48 -5.29 12.52
C GLU A 175 3.96 -6.67 12.04
N TYR A 176 3.59 -7.08 10.83
CA TYR A 176 4.04 -8.36 10.29
C TYR A 176 5.54 -8.38 9.98
N VAL A 177 6.11 -7.26 9.55
CA VAL A 177 7.57 -7.14 9.34
C VAL A 177 8.30 -7.22 10.69
N ALA A 178 7.83 -6.49 11.70
CA ALA A 178 8.42 -6.53 13.05
C ALA A 178 8.33 -7.93 13.68
N ALA A 179 7.20 -8.62 13.53
CA ALA A 179 7.05 -9.99 14.01
C ALA A 179 8.02 -10.97 13.31
N ALA A 180 8.29 -10.77 12.01
CA ALA A 180 9.26 -11.60 11.28
C ALA A 180 10.69 -11.37 11.80
N GLU A 181 11.06 -10.12 12.09
CA GLU A 181 12.35 -9.77 12.68
C GLU A 181 12.52 -10.34 14.10
N GLU A 182 11.49 -10.25 14.93
CA GLU A 182 11.51 -10.79 16.29
C GLU A 182 11.68 -12.32 16.30
N LEU A 183 11.00 -13.03 15.38
CA LEU A 183 11.19 -14.47 15.18
C LEU A 183 12.63 -14.81 14.78
N MET A 184 13.25 -13.99 13.93
CA MET A 184 14.65 -14.18 13.54
C MET A 184 15.62 -13.90 14.69
N ALA A 185 15.40 -12.83 15.46
CA ALA A 185 16.23 -12.41 16.59
C ALA A 185 16.16 -13.37 17.79
N SER A 186 14.96 -13.82 18.16
CA SER A 186 14.76 -14.82 19.23
C SER A 186 15.54 -16.11 18.95
N HIS A 187 15.54 -16.56 17.69
CA HIS A 187 16.26 -17.77 17.28
C HIS A 187 17.74 -17.52 16.95
N ALA A 188 18.18 -16.26 16.81
CA ALA A 188 19.60 -15.92 16.76
C ALA A 188 20.26 -16.10 18.14
N SER A 189 19.52 -15.74 19.19
CA SER A 189 20.00 -15.76 20.59
C SER A 189 20.07 -17.17 21.17
N SER A 190 19.24 -18.10 20.69
CA SER A 190 19.22 -19.51 21.15
C SER A 190 20.41 -20.36 20.66
N ARG A 191 21.40 -19.75 19.98
CA ARG A 191 22.56 -20.45 19.37
C ARG A 191 23.85 -20.35 20.19
N PHE A 192 23.78 -19.86 21.44
CA PHE A 192 24.90 -19.77 22.39
C PHE A 192 24.61 -20.55 23.67
#